data_AF-A0A401UPX5-F1
#
_entry.id   AF-A0A401UPX5-F1
#
_cell.length_a   1.000
_cell.length_b   1.000
_cell.length_c   1.000
_cell.angle_alpha   90.00
_cell.angle_beta   90.00
_cell.angle_gamma   90.00
#
_symmetry.space_group_name_H-M   'P 1'
#
loop_
_entity.id
_entity.type
_entity.pdbx_description
1 polymer ?
#
loop_
_entity_poly.entity_id
_entity_poly.type
_entity_poly.pdbx_seq_one_letter_code
_entity_poly.pdbx_strand_id
1 'polypeptide(L)'
;MTEAMSPLSMTFFAVLFKMMVDTPMYYAGGRIYVDSSNELRSPIMRKSFVKGMKSVDVLMQNAFYNVLKRDDIMKNLYKSKKAMVPVKLISYWLIKTIEYYRKNDPSIPEYFMSRSRAMMSDLEQQSQKISGNELFDFIEKSMARVKDNMMDTYGVVFSGAYATSWINKKLEKWLGEKNLADTLAQSVSNNVTSEMGLELLDVSDVVRKYPEVIKYLEHPKDETFFEDLVKLPGGIEARDAIREFLKKYGMRCSAEIDISRTRWNERPTILVPLILGNIKVYPSNAHETKFEQGLREAKEKEQDILSRLQKLSGGRAKAKKAKRAISVLRNYAGYREFNKYTLIWYEWVIKKVIMKEAERLVLQGLIKEPGDIFYLEYEELREVIKANKLDYSIIQKRKEDYEIYEKLTPPRVITSDGEIISSQYDISKIPEGALAGVPVSAGIIEGRARIILIIEDANIEEGDILVTTFTDPSWTPVFVSIKGLVTEVGGMMTHGAVVAREYGLPAVVSPSILY
;
A
#
# COMPACT_ATOMS: atom_id res chain seq x y z
N MET A 1 8.18 -1.77 -2.91
CA MET A 1 8.01 -2.32 -4.27
C MET A 1 9.33 -2.96 -4.65
N THR A 2 9.29 -4.21 -5.08
CA THR A 2 10.48 -4.99 -5.48
C THR A 2 10.68 -5.00 -7.00
N GLU A 3 9.60 -4.78 -7.74
CA GLU A 3 9.59 -4.76 -9.20
C GLU A 3 10.35 -3.57 -9.78
N ALA A 4 10.79 -3.73 -11.03
CA ALA A 4 11.40 -2.66 -11.81
C ALA A 4 10.34 -1.60 -12.13
N MET A 5 10.67 -0.34 -11.94
CA MET A 5 9.79 0.78 -12.28
C MET A 5 10.18 1.39 -13.62
N SER A 6 9.18 1.84 -14.37
CA SER A 6 9.44 2.62 -15.58
C SER A 6 10.17 3.95 -15.26
N PRO A 7 11.06 4.43 -16.15
CA PRO A 7 11.78 5.70 -15.98
C PRO A 7 10.90 6.90 -15.63
N LEU A 8 9.76 7.03 -16.31
CA LEU A 8 8.81 8.12 -16.05
C LEU A 8 8.28 8.05 -14.62
N SER A 9 7.85 6.87 -14.18
CA SER A 9 7.32 6.67 -12.83
C SER A 9 8.36 6.92 -11.75
N MET A 10 9.60 6.45 -11.94
CA MET A 10 10.68 6.69 -10.98
C MET A 10 10.95 8.18 -10.79
N THR A 11 11.12 8.91 -11.89
CA THR A 11 11.47 10.33 -11.84
C THR A 11 10.30 11.20 -11.41
N PHE A 12 9.06 10.87 -11.81
CA PHE A 12 7.86 11.51 -11.30
C PHE A 12 7.72 11.33 -9.79
N PHE A 13 7.88 10.10 -9.29
CA PHE A 13 7.77 9.82 -7.86
C PHE A 13 8.89 10.50 -7.06
N ALA A 14 10.10 10.61 -7.61
CA ALA A 14 11.18 11.34 -6.99
C ALA A 14 10.89 12.86 -6.86
N VAL A 15 10.26 13.48 -7.87
CA VAL A 15 9.80 14.88 -7.78
C VAL A 15 8.78 15.02 -6.66
N LEU A 16 7.76 14.16 -6.63
CA LEU A 16 6.74 14.15 -5.58
C LEU A 16 7.34 13.95 -4.18
N PHE A 17 8.23 12.98 -4.02
CA PHE A 17 8.87 12.66 -2.75
C PHE A 17 9.72 13.83 -2.25
N LYS A 18 10.52 14.44 -3.15
CA LYS A 18 11.29 15.64 -2.84
C LYS A 18 10.39 16.79 -2.40
N MET A 19 9.22 16.96 -3.01
CA MET A 19 8.25 17.97 -2.56
C MET A 19 7.69 17.66 -1.16
N MET A 20 7.40 16.39 -0.85
CA MET A 20 6.85 16.00 0.44
C MET A 20 7.83 16.19 1.61
N VAL A 21 9.09 15.81 1.43
CA VAL A 21 10.05 15.70 2.56
C VAL A 21 11.42 16.35 2.30
N ASP A 22 11.60 17.08 1.20
CA ASP A 22 12.85 17.78 0.83
C ASP A 22 14.08 16.85 0.76
N THR A 23 13.86 15.58 0.41
CA THR A 23 14.89 14.56 0.29
C THR A 23 14.96 14.03 -1.15
N PRO A 24 16.15 14.00 -1.78
CA PRO A 24 16.31 13.40 -3.10
C PRO A 24 16.20 11.87 -3.04
N MET A 25 15.70 11.29 -4.13
CA MET A 25 15.77 9.84 -4.37
C MET A 25 16.86 9.54 -5.38
N TYR A 26 17.44 8.35 -5.25
CA TYR A 26 18.48 7.80 -6.11
C TYR A 26 17.95 6.55 -6.80
N TYR A 27 18.53 6.20 -7.94
CA TYR A 27 18.07 5.08 -8.75
C TYR A 27 19.19 4.06 -8.95
N ALA A 28 18.88 2.78 -8.79
CA ALA A 28 19.78 1.70 -9.13
C ALA A 28 18.99 0.50 -9.65
N GLY A 29 19.38 0.01 -10.83
CA GLY A 29 18.72 -1.11 -11.50
C GLY A 29 17.21 -0.93 -11.62
N GLY A 30 16.70 0.23 -12.01
CA GLY A 30 15.25 0.48 -12.14
C GLY A 30 14.46 0.60 -10.83
N ARG A 31 15.12 0.75 -9.67
CA ARG A 31 14.46 0.92 -8.34
C ARG A 31 14.90 2.22 -7.67
N ILE A 32 14.04 2.73 -6.80
CA ILE A 32 14.26 3.95 -6.00
C ILE A 32 14.88 3.66 -4.64
N TYR A 33 15.84 4.50 -4.23
CA TYR A 33 16.56 4.44 -2.96
C TYR A 33 16.62 5.82 -2.31
N VAL A 34 16.76 5.83 -0.98
CA VAL A 34 16.93 7.06 -0.20
C VAL A 34 18.25 6.99 0.55
N ASP A 35 19.08 8.03 0.40
CA ASP A 35 20.34 8.13 1.15
C ASP A 35 20.06 8.37 2.64
N SER A 36 20.56 7.45 3.47
CA SER A 36 20.42 7.49 4.94
C SER A 36 21.69 7.97 5.65
N SER A 37 22.68 8.49 4.91
CA SER A 37 23.98 8.90 5.44
C SER A 37 23.85 9.91 6.58
N ASN A 38 22.95 10.88 6.49
CA ASN A 38 22.81 11.92 7.50
C ASN A 38 22.26 11.38 8.83
N GLU A 39 21.24 10.52 8.75
CA GLU A 39 20.59 9.85 9.86
C GLU A 39 21.58 8.91 10.57
N LEU A 40 22.41 8.21 9.80
CA LEU A 40 23.47 7.36 10.31
C LEU A 40 24.64 8.16 10.90
N ARG A 41 24.98 9.34 10.38
CA ARG A 41 26.08 10.16 10.94
C ARG A 41 25.76 10.73 12.32
N SER A 42 24.52 11.15 12.55
CA SER A 42 24.12 11.78 13.82
C SER A 42 24.06 10.76 14.97
N PRO A 43 24.86 10.92 16.05
CA PRO A 43 24.80 10.01 17.21
C PRO A 43 23.42 9.96 17.87
N ILE A 44 22.67 11.07 17.79
CA ILE A 44 21.34 11.22 18.38
C ILE A 44 20.29 10.52 17.51
N MET A 45 20.33 10.72 16.18
CA MET A 45 19.32 10.18 15.27
C MET A 45 19.55 8.70 14.94
N ARG A 46 20.80 8.28 14.77
CA ARG A 46 21.20 6.93 14.33
C ARG A 46 20.45 5.83 15.07
N LYS A 47 20.47 5.87 16.40
CA LYS A 47 19.87 4.81 17.22
C LYS A 47 18.36 4.73 17.00
N SER A 48 17.68 5.87 16.96
CA SER A 48 16.24 5.93 16.75
C SER A 48 15.85 5.56 15.32
N PHE A 49 16.63 6.02 14.33
CA PHE A 49 16.45 5.71 12.91
C PHE A 49 16.56 4.20 12.65
N VAL A 50 17.70 3.58 13.00
CA VAL A 50 17.93 2.14 12.79
C VAL A 50 16.92 1.31 13.58
N LYS A 51 16.56 1.73 14.80
CA LYS A 51 15.51 1.07 15.58
C LYS A 51 14.14 1.13 14.88
N GLY A 52 13.81 2.26 14.25
CA GLY A 52 12.58 2.49 13.51
C GLY A 52 12.46 1.62 12.26
N MET A 53 13.58 1.24 11.63
CA MET A 53 13.54 0.37 10.45
C MET A 53 12.89 -0.98 10.70
N LYS A 54 12.83 -1.47 11.96
CA LYS A 54 12.13 -2.72 12.32
C LYS A 54 10.66 -2.74 11.87
N SER A 55 9.96 -1.61 11.94
CA SER A 55 8.55 -1.54 11.54
C SER A 55 8.37 -1.56 10.03
N VAL A 56 9.42 -1.18 9.28
CA VAL A 56 9.45 -1.21 7.82
C VAL A 56 9.84 -2.61 7.33
N ASP A 57 11.00 -3.11 7.78
CA ASP A 57 11.55 -4.42 7.43
C ASP A 57 12.67 -4.81 8.43
N VAL A 58 12.60 -6.02 9.00
CA VAL A 58 13.55 -6.49 10.02
C VAL A 58 14.94 -6.74 9.44
N LEU A 59 15.02 -7.29 8.23
CA LEU A 59 16.30 -7.54 7.55
C LEU A 59 16.96 -6.22 7.13
N MET A 60 16.18 -5.19 6.80
CA MET A 60 16.69 -3.84 6.56
C MET A 60 17.30 -3.25 7.84
N GLN A 61 16.63 -3.39 8.98
CA GLN A 61 17.19 -2.98 10.28
C GLN A 61 18.52 -3.72 10.57
N ASN A 62 18.55 -5.03 10.38
CA ASN A 62 19.74 -5.84 10.65
C ASN A 62 20.88 -5.48 9.68
N ALA A 63 20.58 -5.21 8.41
CA ALA A 63 21.55 -4.70 7.44
C ALA A 63 22.13 -3.35 7.89
N PHE A 64 21.30 -2.41 8.38
CA PHE A 64 21.81 -1.18 8.96
C PHE A 64 22.68 -1.41 10.20
N TYR A 65 22.37 -2.40 11.05
CA TYR A 65 23.26 -2.76 12.16
C TYR A 65 24.62 -3.29 11.67
N ASN A 66 24.67 -3.98 10.53
CA ASN A 66 25.93 -4.38 9.90
C ASN A 66 26.70 -3.17 9.36
N VAL A 67 26.01 -2.20 8.75
CA VAL A 67 26.63 -0.90 8.36
C VAL A 67 27.26 -0.21 9.56
N LEU A 68 26.58 -0.18 10.72
CA LEU A 68 27.11 0.48 11.92
C LEU A 68 28.39 -0.17 12.48
N LYS A 69 28.70 -1.42 12.11
CA LYS A 69 29.93 -2.13 12.50
C LYS A 69 31.09 -1.90 11.51
N ARG A 70 30.83 -1.30 10.35
CA ARG A 70 31.80 -1.09 9.26
C ARG A 70 32.40 0.31 9.34
N ASP A 71 33.58 0.41 9.93
CA ASP A 71 34.33 1.66 10.09
C ASP A 71 34.65 2.34 8.75
N ASP A 72 34.95 1.55 7.73
CA ASP A 72 35.23 1.95 6.36
C ASP A 72 34.04 2.68 5.71
N ILE A 73 32.80 2.23 5.99
CA ILE A 73 31.58 2.90 5.54
C ILE A 73 31.29 4.12 6.42
N MET A 74 31.28 3.93 7.75
CA MET A 74 30.84 4.96 8.70
C MET A 74 31.70 6.23 8.66
N LYS A 75 33.00 6.12 8.35
CA LYS A 75 33.92 7.27 8.20
C LYS A 75 33.66 8.04 6.91
N ASN A 76 33.16 7.39 5.87
CA ASN A 76 33.00 7.92 4.51
C ASN A 76 31.56 8.29 4.13
N LEU A 77 30.60 8.19 5.06
CA LEU A 77 29.21 8.58 4.82
C LEU A 77 29.08 10.01 4.29
N TYR A 78 28.20 10.21 3.31
CA TYR A 78 27.98 11.51 2.69
C TYR A 78 27.55 12.59 3.70
N LYS A 79 28.08 13.80 3.55
CA LYS A 79 27.81 14.97 4.42
C LYS A 79 26.65 15.79 3.87
N SER A 80 25.41 15.32 4.04
CA SER A 80 24.25 16.19 3.85
C SER A 80 24.06 17.11 5.07
N LYS A 81 23.64 18.35 4.83
CA LYS A 81 23.24 19.31 5.89
C LYS A 81 21.76 19.22 6.25
N LYS A 82 20.97 18.44 5.52
CA LYS A 82 19.52 18.33 5.68
C LYS A 82 19.13 16.93 6.16
N ALA A 83 18.25 16.87 7.14
CA ALA A 83 17.60 15.63 7.58
C ALA A 83 16.53 15.20 6.58
N MET A 84 16.23 13.90 6.57
CA MET A 84 15.25 13.31 5.65
C MET A 84 13.86 13.93 5.77
N VAL A 85 13.47 14.42 6.97
CA VAL A 85 12.20 15.10 7.19
C VAL A 85 12.45 16.43 7.92
N PRO A 86 11.88 17.55 7.46
CA PRO A 86 12.05 18.84 8.12
C PRO A 86 11.52 18.85 9.56
N VAL A 87 12.32 19.37 10.50
CA VAL A 87 11.96 19.45 11.94
C VAL A 87 10.65 20.21 12.16
N LYS A 88 10.38 21.27 11.39
CA LYS A 88 9.12 22.04 11.47
C LYS A 88 7.90 21.16 11.19
N LEU A 89 8.01 20.25 10.22
CA LEU A 89 6.94 19.33 9.83
C LEU A 89 6.70 18.29 10.92
N ILE A 90 7.77 17.71 11.48
CA ILE A 90 7.70 16.78 12.62
C ILE A 90 7.00 17.44 13.82
N SER A 91 7.37 18.67 14.16
CA SER A 91 6.77 19.43 15.26
C SER A 91 5.29 19.71 15.03
N TYR A 92 4.92 20.11 13.81
CA TYR A 92 3.51 20.32 13.44
C TYR A 92 2.69 19.04 13.61
N TRP A 93 3.19 17.92 13.08
CA TRP A 93 2.52 16.62 13.22
C TRP A 93 2.39 16.19 14.66
N LEU A 94 3.41 16.37 15.49
CA LEU A 94 3.35 16.04 16.91
C LEU A 94 2.26 16.85 17.64
N ILE A 95 2.16 18.16 17.37
CA ILE A 95 1.11 19.01 17.94
C ILE A 95 -0.27 18.51 17.52
N LYS A 96 -0.46 18.21 16.22
CA LYS A 96 -1.72 17.69 15.69
C LYS A 96 -2.08 16.31 16.22
N THR A 97 -1.09 15.43 16.41
CA THR A 97 -1.30 14.13 17.06
C THR A 97 -1.81 14.30 18.49
N ILE A 98 -1.23 15.20 19.27
CA ILE A 98 -1.69 15.46 20.64
C ILE A 98 -3.10 16.07 20.62
N GLU A 99 -3.37 17.01 19.71
CA GLU A 99 -4.67 17.65 19.54
C GLU A 99 -5.76 16.61 19.21
N TYR A 100 -5.56 15.78 18.20
CA TYR A 100 -6.55 14.80 17.76
C TYR A 100 -6.70 13.66 18.74
N TYR A 101 -5.62 13.16 19.34
CA TYR A 101 -5.72 12.19 20.45
C TYR A 101 -6.54 12.76 21.63
N ARG A 102 -6.44 14.08 21.87
CA ARG A 102 -7.21 14.76 22.91
C ARG A 102 -8.70 14.91 22.56
N LYS A 103 -9.00 15.26 21.31
CA LYS A 103 -10.37 15.40 20.80
C LYS A 103 -11.08 14.04 20.72
N ASN A 104 -10.43 13.01 20.16
CA ASN A 104 -10.99 11.68 19.96
C ASN A 104 -12.38 11.74 19.29
N ASP A 105 -12.47 12.53 18.22
CA ASP A 105 -13.69 12.83 17.49
C ASP A 105 -13.70 12.07 16.15
N PRO A 106 -14.66 11.16 15.91
CA PRO A 106 -14.74 10.36 14.70
C PRO A 106 -15.05 11.18 13.43
N SER A 107 -15.57 12.40 13.55
CA SER A 107 -15.86 13.26 12.38
C SER A 107 -14.59 13.81 11.71
N ILE A 108 -13.44 13.79 12.40
CA ILE A 108 -12.17 14.32 11.87
C ILE A 108 -11.67 13.53 10.65
N PRO A 109 -11.53 12.19 10.70
CA PRO A 109 -11.27 11.38 9.51
C PRO A 109 -12.25 11.62 8.36
N GLU A 110 -13.55 11.65 8.65
CA GLU A 110 -14.61 11.82 7.65
C GLU A 110 -14.49 13.16 6.91
N TYR A 111 -14.20 14.23 7.65
CA TYR A 111 -13.91 15.54 7.09
C TYR A 111 -12.72 15.49 6.12
N PHE A 112 -11.60 14.89 6.54
CA PHE A 112 -10.40 14.82 5.68
C PHE A 112 -10.61 13.94 4.45
N MET A 113 -11.36 12.83 4.58
CA MET A 113 -11.72 11.97 3.45
C MET A 113 -12.60 12.73 2.46
N SER A 114 -13.62 13.45 2.94
CA SER A 114 -14.52 14.25 2.11
C SER A 114 -13.79 15.39 1.41
N ARG A 115 -12.90 16.11 2.11
CA ARG A 115 -12.04 17.16 1.55
C ARG A 115 -11.18 16.62 0.41
N SER A 116 -10.57 15.45 0.62
CA SER A 116 -9.72 14.80 -0.38
C SER A 116 -10.52 14.32 -1.59
N ARG A 117 -11.71 13.72 -1.40
CA ARG A 117 -12.60 13.31 -2.51
C ARG A 117 -13.04 14.51 -3.35
N ALA A 118 -13.43 15.61 -2.71
CA ALA A 118 -13.82 16.84 -3.41
C ALA A 118 -12.66 17.42 -4.22
N MET A 119 -11.46 17.46 -3.63
CA MET A 119 -10.23 17.88 -4.33
C MET A 119 -9.93 17.00 -5.54
N MET A 120 -10.02 15.68 -5.40
CA MET A 120 -9.73 14.75 -6.49
C MET A 120 -10.76 14.85 -7.62
N SER A 121 -12.04 14.98 -7.30
CA SER A 121 -13.10 15.20 -8.31
C SER A 121 -12.87 16.48 -9.12
N ASP A 122 -12.49 17.57 -8.44
CA ASP A 122 -12.13 18.83 -9.10
C ASP A 122 -10.89 18.69 -10.02
N LEU A 123 -9.85 17.98 -9.56
CA LEU A 123 -8.67 17.68 -10.40
C LEU A 123 -9.02 16.83 -11.61
N GLU A 124 -9.91 15.84 -11.47
CA GLU A 124 -10.40 15.03 -12.58
C GLU A 124 -11.11 15.88 -13.64
N GLN A 125 -12.00 16.79 -13.22
CA GLN A 125 -12.69 17.69 -14.16
C GLN A 125 -11.71 18.62 -14.88
N GLN A 126 -10.74 19.20 -14.16
CA GLN A 126 -9.72 20.06 -14.76
C GLN A 126 -8.87 19.30 -15.78
N SER A 127 -8.45 18.07 -15.44
CA SER A 127 -7.58 17.22 -16.28
C SER A 127 -8.16 16.92 -17.67
N GLN A 128 -9.49 17.01 -17.85
CA GLN A 128 -10.13 16.74 -19.13
C GLN A 128 -9.71 17.72 -20.23
N LYS A 129 -9.37 18.96 -19.85
CA LYS A 129 -9.03 20.06 -20.77
C LYS A 129 -7.52 20.25 -20.98
N ILE A 130 -6.70 19.61 -20.14
CA ILE A 130 -5.25 19.79 -20.13
C ILE A 130 -4.62 19.08 -21.32
N SER A 131 -3.70 19.76 -21.99
CA SER A 131 -2.94 19.15 -23.08
C SER A 131 -1.64 19.91 -23.44
N GLY A 132 -0.70 19.24 -24.09
CA GLY A 132 0.58 19.81 -24.52
C GLY A 132 1.38 20.41 -23.35
N ASN A 133 1.89 21.64 -23.53
CA ASN A 133 2.71 22.33 -22.53
C ASN A 133 1.98 22.61 -21.21
N GLU A 134 0.64 22.70 -21.21
CA GLU A 134 -0.15 22.92 -19.99
C GLU A 134 -0.09 21.72 -19.01
N LEU A 135 0.32 20.54 -19.49
CA LEU A 135 0.46 19.33 -18.69
C LEU A 135 1.36 19.55 -17.47
N PHE A 136 2.55 20.12 -17.67
CA PHE A 136 3.54 20.24 -16.60
C PHE A 136 3.14 21.31 -15.59
N ASP A 137 2.57 22.42 -16.06
CA ASP A 137 1.99 23.44 -15.17
C ASP A 137 0.85 22.86 -14.33
N PHE A 138 0.01 22.01 -14.93
CA PHE A 138 -1.04 21.29 -14.21
C PHE A 138 -0.46 20.31 -13.19
N ILE A 139 0.53 19.50 -13.56
CA ILE A 139 1.20 18.56 -12.65
C ILE A 139 1.82 19.31 -11.48
N GLU A 140 2.64 20.34 -11.71
CA GLU A 140 3.30 21.10 -10.64
C GLU A 140 2.29 21.70 -9.64
N LYS A 141 1.23 22.36 -10.14
CA LYS A 141 0.19 22.97 -9.29
C LYS A 141 -0.64 21.92 -8.54
N SER A 142 -1.07 20.87 -9.24
CA SER A 142 -1.88 19.81 -8.64
C SER A 142 -1.10 18.99 -7.62
N MET A 143 0.18 18.69 -7.89
CA MET A 143 1.08 17.97 -6.98
C MET A 143 1.28 18.74 -5.68
N ALA A 144 1.49 20.06 -5.76
CA ALA A 144 1.57 20.91 -4.57
C ALA A 144 0.30 20.85 -3.71
N ARG A 145 -0.87 20.91 -4.35
CA ARG A 145 -2.18 20.82 -3.68
C ARG A 145 -2.42 19.45 -3.02
N VAL A 146 -2.10 18.35 -3.73
CA VAL A 146 -2.20 16.98 -3.21
C VAL A 146 -1.25 16.79 -2.02
N LYS A 147 0.00 17.27 -2.13
CA LYS A 147 0.97 17.28 -1.05
C LYS A 147 0.42 18.00 0.18
N ASP A 148 -0.03 19.24 0.05
CA ASP A 148 -0.56 20.01 1.18
C ASP A 148 -1.75 19.31 1.84
N ASN A 149 -2.67 18.78 1.03
CA ASN A 149 -3.80 18.01 1.54
C ASN A 149 -3.37 16.78 2.35
N MET A 150 -2.36 16.03 1.90
CA MET A 150 -1.84 14.87 2.63
C MET A 150 -1.04 15.28 3.88
N MET A 151 -0.24 16.34 3.83
CA MET A 151 0.60 16.75 4.97
C MET A 151 -0.23 17.18 6.18
N ASP A 152 -1.44 17.69 5.96
CA ASP A 152 -2.38 18.07 7.01
C ASP A 152 -2.96 16.89 7.81
N THR A 153 -2.93 15.68 7.26
CA THR A 153 -3.74 14.56 7.77
C THR A 153 -2.93 13.62 8.67
N TYR A 154 -1.60 13.72 8.65
CA TYR A 154 -0.70 12.86 9.42
C TYR A 154 -0.90 12.94 10.94
N GLY A 155 -1.48 14.02 11.45
CA GLY A 155 -1.91 14.09 12.85
C GLY A 155 -2.88 12.95 13.22
N VAL A 156 -3.83 12.62 12.33
CA VAL A 156 -4.82 11.54 12.51
C VAL A 156 -4.13 10.19 12.45
N VAL A 157 -3.31 9.98 11.42
CA VAL A 157 -2.52 8.75 11.21
C VAL A 157 -1.67 8.43 12.45
N PHE A 158 -0.90 9.41 12.92
CA PHE A 158 -0.05 9.24 14.10
C PHE A 158 -0.84 9.12 15.40
N SER A 159 -2.05 9.67 15.49
CA SER A 159 -2.92 9.46 16.66
C SER A 159 -3.36 8.00 16.77
N GLY A 160 -3.80 7.39 15.66
CA GLY A 160 -4.12 5.97 15.61
C GLY A 160 -2.91 5.07 15.87
N ALA A 161 -1.76 5.40 15.26
CA ALA A 161 -0.50 4.66 15.49
C ALA A 161 -0.01 4.75 16.95
N TYR A 162 -0.12 5.94 17.56
CA TYR A 162 0.21 6.13 18.97
C TYR A 162 -0.73 5.33 19.88
N ALA A 163 -2.05 5.34 19.62
CA ALA A 163 -3.01 4.53 20.36
C ALA A 163 -2.68 3.03 20.28
N THR A 164 -2.39 2.53 19.07
CA THR A 164 -1.94 1.15 18.83
C THR A 164 -0.71 0.80 19.69
N SER A 165 0.34 1.63 19.60
CA SER A 165 1.58 1.44 20.36
C SER A 165 1.35 1.48 21.87
N TRP A 166 0.51 2.40 22.34
CA TRP A 166 0.15 2.51 23.74
C TRP A 166 -0.60 1.27 24.24
N ILE A 167 -1.59 0.77 23.49
CA ILE A 167 -2.38 -0.41 23.81
C ILE A 167 -1.46 -1.61 23.95
N ASN A 168 -0.68 -1.91 22.91
CA ASN A 168 0.23 -3.07 22.91
C ASN A 168 1.22 -2.99 24.08
N LYS A 169 1.88 -1.84 24.29
CA LYS A 169 2.89 -1.70 25.36
C LYS A 169 2.31 -1.74 26.77
N LYS A 170 1.18 -1.07 27.00
CA LYS A 170 0.63 -0.92 28.37
C LYS A 170 -0.20 -2.13 28.76
N LEU A 171 -1.00 -2.68 27.86
CA LEU A 171 -1.82 -3.84 28.16
C LEU A 171 -0.95 -5.11 28.26
N GLU A 172 0.10 -5.27 27.46
CA GLU A 172 1.09 -6.35 27.68
C GLU A 172 1.68 -6.26 29.09
N LYS A 173 2.11 -5.06 29.52
CA LYS A 173 2.65 -4.87 30.87
C LYS A 173 1.63 -5.16 31.99
N TRP A 174 0.35 -4.89 31.77
CA TRP A 174 -0.67 -5.00 32.82
C TRP A 174 -1.42 -6.34 32.84
N LEU A 175 -1.57 -6.97 31.68
CA LEU A 175 -2.39 -8.17 31.49
C LEU A 175 -1.58 -9.36 30.95
N GLY A 176 -0.34 -9.17 30.52
CA GLY A 176 0.53 -10.21 29.95
C GLY A 176 0.22 -10.57 28.50
N GLU A 177 -0.71 -9.87 27.85
CA GLU A 177 -1.14 -10.17 26.48
C GLU A 177 -0.51 -9.24 25.45
N LYS A 178 0.08 -9.84 24.42
CA LYS A 178 0.74 -9.15 23.32
C LYS A 178 -0.27 -8.80 22.23
N ASN A 179 0.04 -7.74 21.47
CA ASN A 179 -0.65 -7.40 20.22
C ASN A 179 -2.18 -7.22 20.32
N LEU A 180 -2.68 -6.83 21.49
CA LEU A 180 -4.11 -6.63 21.74
C LEU A 180 -4.77 -5.58 20.83
N ALA A 181 -4.00 -4.61 20.32
CA ALA A 181 -4.52 -3.60 19.41
C ALA A 181 -5.07 -4.21 18.10
N ASP A 182 -4.60 -5.39 17.70
CA ASP A 182 -4.97 -6.03 16.44
C ASP A 182 -6.44 -6.47 16.47
N THR A 183 -6.84 -7.25 17.48
CA THR A 183 -8.25 -7.64 17.71
C THR A 183 -9.14 -6.41 17.92
N LEU A 184 -8.65 -5.40 18.63
CA LEU A 184 -9.41 -4.17 18.90
C LEU A 184 -9.60 -3.29 17.66
N ALA A 185 -8.78 -3.46 16.63
CA ALA A 185 -8.85 -2.76 15.35
C ALA A 185 -9.64 -3.51 14.28
N GLN A 186 -10.21 -4.69 14.57
CA GLN A 186 -11.11 -5.37 13.64
C GLN A 186 -12.37 -4.52 13.37
N SER A 187 -12.81 -4.54 12.11
CA SER A 187 -13.99 -3.81 11.60
C SER A 187 -14.03 -2.35 12.05
N VAL A 188 -12.91 -1.63 11.90
CA VAL A 188 -12.89 -0.16 12.07
C VAL A 188 -13.52 0.52 10.87
N SER A 189 -14.23 1.62 11.10
CA SER A 189 -14.79 2.43 10.03
C SER A 189 -13.69 3.16 9.26
N ASN A 190 -14.05 3.68 8.07
CA ASN A 190 -13.21 4.58 7.27
C ASN A 190 -11.92 3.95 6.75
N ASN A 191 -11.79 2.61 6.76
CA ASN A 191 -10.69 1.92 6.10
C ASN A 191 -11.07 1.65 4.64
N VAL A 192 -10.64 2.54 3.75
CA VAL A 192 -10.93 2.47 2.31
C VAL A 192 -10.49 1.16 1.66
N THR A 193 -9.46 0.51 2.21
CA THR A 193 -8.92 -0.73 1.66
C THR A 193 -9.67 -1.95 2.17
N SER A 194 -10.03 -2.01 3.45
CA SER A 194 -10.91 -3.07 3.97
C SER A 194 -12.30 -2.99 3.32
N GLU A 195 -12.85 -1.79 3.14
CA GLU A 195 -14.10 -1.54 2.40
C GLU A 195 -14.02 -2.09 0.98
N MET A 196 -12.88 -1.94 0.29
CA MET A 196 -12.69 -2.44 -1.06
C MET A 196 -12.82 -3.97 -1.16
N GLY A 197 -12.20 -4.70 -0.23
CA GLY A 197 -12.32 -6.16 -0.21
C GLY A 197 -13.74 -6.62 0.05
N LEU A 198 -14.44 -5.92 0.94
CA LEU A 198 -15.83 -6.21 1.30
C LEU A 198 -16.83 -5.86 0.19
N GLU A 199 -16.69 -4.69 -0.45
CA GLU A 199 -17.55 -4.26 -1.57
C GLU A 199 -17.38 -5.17 -2.80
N LEU A 200 -16.23 -5.84 -2.98
CA LEU A 200 -16.08 -6.84 -4.04
C LEU A 200 -16.92 -8.11 -3.76
N LEU A 201 -17.21 -8.44 -2.49
CA LEU A 201 -18.14 -9.52 -2.16
C LEU A 201 -19.56 -9.14 -2.60
N ASP A 202 -19.95 -7.86 -2.49
CA ASP A 202 -21.26 -7.40 -2.95
C ASP A 202 -21.39 -7.51 -4.47
N VAL A 203 -20.33 -7.17 -5.22
CA VAL A 203 -20.26 -7.41 -6.67
C VAL A 203 -20.42 -8.91 -6.97
N SER A 204 -19.75 -9.75 -6.19
CA SER A 204 -19.81 -11.21 -6.33
C SER A 204 -21.22 -11.74 -6.07
N ASP A 205 -21.96 -11.16 -5.13
CA ASP A 205 -23.34 -11.53 -4.82
C ASP A 205 -24.35 -11.09 -5.87
N VAL A 206 -24.11 -9.99 -6.58
CA VAL A 206 -24.88 -9.65 -7.78
C VAL A 206 -24.63 -10.68 -8.87
N VAL A 207 -23.37 -10.98 -9.18
CA VAL A 207 -22.98 -11.93 -10.24
C VAL A 207 -23.48 -13.34 -9.97
N ARG A 208 -23.44 -13.80 -8.70
CA ARG A 208 -23.87 -15.14 -8.26
C ARG A 208 -25.29 -15.52 -8.73
N LYS A 209 -26.17 -14.52 -8.91
CA LYS A 209 -27.57 -14.73 -9.30
C LYS A 209 -27.75 -15.16 -10.75
N TYR A 210 -26.71 -15.06 -11.58
CA TYR A 210 -26.81 -15.17 -13.04
C TYR A 210 -25.77 -16.18 -13.59
N PRO A 211 -26.16 -17.46 -13.76
CA PRO A 211 -25.25 -18.52 -14.24
C PRO A 211 -24.61 -18.22 -15.60
N GLU A 212 -25.32 -17.55 -16.50
CA GLU A 212 -24.83 -17.16 -17.83
C GLU A 212 -23.70 -16.13 -17.73
N VAL A 213 -23.79 -15.21 -16.77
CA VAL A 213 -22.72 -14.24 -16.48
C VAL A 213 -21.52 -14.98 -15.92
N ILE A 214 -21.70 -15.89 -14.96
CA ILE A 214 -20.60 -16.69 -14.39
C ILE A 214 -19.86 -17.46 -15.49
N LYS A 215 -20.60 -18.14 -16.37
CA LYS A 215 -20.04 -18.88 -17.50
C LYS A 215 -19.24 -18.00 -18.45
N TYR A 216 -19.71 -16.78 -18.72
CA TYR A 216 -18.94 -15.82 -19.51
C TYR A 216 -17.66 -15.38 -18.81
N LEU A 217 -17.72 -15.13 -17.50
CA LEU A 217 -16.57 -14.73 -16.69
C LEU A 217 -15.50 -15.83 -16.56
N GLU A 218 -15.78 -17.09 -16.85
CA GLU A 218 -14.74 -18.13 -16.93
C GLU A 218 -13.75 -17.87 -18.09
N HIS A 219 -14.21 -17.20 -19.15
CA HIS A 219 -13.43 -16.88 -20.34
C HIS A 219 -13.78 -15.47 -20.89
N PRO A 220 -13.51 -14.40 -20.12
CA PRO A 220 -13.89 -13.06 -20.50
C PRO A 220 -12.98 -12.55 -21.63
N LYS A 221 -13.48 -11.60 -22.42
CA LYS A 221 -12.68 -10.88 -23.42
C LYS A 221 -12.39 -9.48 -22.93
N ASP A 222 -11.14 -9.06 -23.00
CA ASP A 222 -10.71 -7.74 -22.53
C ASP A 222 -11.37 -6.62 -23.35
N GLU A 223 -11.37 -6.76 -24.68
CA GLU A 223 -11.76 -5.70 -25.61
C GLU A 223 -13.27 -5.44 -25.64
N THR A 224 -14.07 -6.47 -25.37
CA THR A 224 -15.54 -6.42 -25.45
C THR A 224 -16.19 -6.69 -24.10
N PHE A 225 -15.44 -6.54 -22.99
CA PHE A 225 -15.83 -7.07 -21.69
C PHE A 225 -17.25 -6.65 -21.26
N PHE A 226 -17.53 -5.35 -21.28
CA PHE A 226 -18.83 -4.82 -20.90
C PHE A 226 -19.87 -4.92 -22.01
N GLU A 227 -19.47 -4.84 -23.28
CA GLU A 227 -20.36 -5.03 -24.43
C GLU A 227 -20.94 -6.44 -24.50
N ASP A 228 -20.15 -7.45 -24.14
CA ASP A 228 -20.58 -8.84 -24.12
C ASP A 228 -21.40 -9.16 -22.88
N LEU A 229 -21.05 -8.59 -21.72
CA LEU A 229 -21.86 -8.73 -20.49
C LEU A 229 -23.31 -8.33 -20.72
N VAL A 230 -23.58 -7.15 -21.28
CA VAL A 230 -24.96 -6.64 -21.45
C VAL A 230 -25.85 -7.49 -22.35
N LYS A 231 -25.28 -8.41 -23.13
CA LYS A 231 -26.01 -9.33 -24.02
C LYS A 231 -26.54 -10.56 -23.27
N LEU A 232 -26.07 -10.80 -22.05
CA LEU A 232 -26.43 -11.97 -21.24
C LEU A 232 -27.60 -11.67 -20.29
N PRO A 233 -28.43 -12.67 -19.95
CA PRO A 233 -29.39 -12.55 -18.85
C PRO A 233 -28.67 -12.13 -17.55
N GLY A 234 -29.13 -11.04 -16.91
CA GLY A 234 -28.50 -10.49 -15.69
C GLY A 234 -27.21 -9.69 -15.91
N GLY A 235 -26.79 -9.55 -17.17
CA GLY A 235 -25.53 -8.91 -17.52
C GLY A 235 -25.50 -7.39 -17.31
N ILE A 236 -26.66 -6.74 -17.34
CA ILE A 236 -26.78 -5.30 -17.03
C ILE A 236 -26.49 -5.07 -15.54
N GLU A 237 -27.09 -5.87 -14.66
CA GLU A 237 -26.90 -5.80 -13.22
C GLU A 237 -25.46 -6.10 -12.83
N ALA A 238 -24.86 -7.14 -13.42
CA ALA A 238 -23.45 -7.46 -13.24
C ALA A 238 -22.52 -6.34 -13.71
N ARG A 239 -22.75 -5.79 -14.92
CA ARG A 239 -22.00 -4.66 -15.45
C ARG A 239 -22.08 -3.46 -14.51
N ASP A 240 -23.27 -3.11 -14.04
CA ASP A 240 -23.49 -1.93 -13.22
C ASP A 240 -22.82 -2.09 -11.85
N ALA A 241 -22.91 -3.26 -11.23
CA ALA A 241 -22.18 -3.56 -9.99
C ALA A 241 -20.66 -3.43 -10.16
N ILE A 242 -20.09 -4.00 -11.24
CA ILE A 242 -18.65 -3.89 -11.53
C ILE A 242 -18.26 -2.44 -11.79
N ARG A 243 -19.06 -1.67 -12.55
CA ARG A 243 -18.78 -0.26 -12.84
C ARG A 243 -18.84 0.62 -11.60
N GLU A 244 -19.79 0.40 -10.69
CA GLU A 244 -19.83 1.14 -9.41
C GLU A 244 -18.57 0.86 -8.57
N PHE A 245 -18.13 -0.40 -8.50
CA PHE A 245 -16.87 -0.75 -7.86
C PHE A 245 -15.66 -0.03 -8.50
N LEU A 246 -15.57 -0.04 -9.83
CA LEU A 246 -14.49 0.60 -10.57
C LEU A 246 -14.48 2.14 -10.45
N LYS A 247 -15.63 2.78 -10.26
CA LYS A 247 -15.68 4.23 -9.96
C LYS A 247 -14.93 4.57 -8.67
N LYS A 248 -15.01 3.71 -7.65
CA LYS A 248 -14.36 3.93 -6.35
C LYS A 248 -12.95 3.37 -6.30
N TYR A 249 -12.67 2.25 -6.97
CA TYR A 249 -11.41 1.51 -6.80
C TYR A 249 -10.64 1.24 -8.08
N GLY A 250 -11.21 1.55 -9.25
CA GLY A 250 -10.64 1.19 -10.55
C GLY A 250 -9.31 1.85 -10.88
N MET A 251 -8.92 2.89 -10.15
CA MET A 251 -7.58 3.51 -10.26
C MET A 251 -6.45 2.62 -9.72
N ARG A 252 -6.78 1.59 -8.93
CA ARG A 252 -5.79 0.70 -8.30
C ARG A 252 -5.36 -0.43 -9.24
N CYS A 253 -4.24 -1.04 -8.87
CA CYS A 253 -3.67 -2.25 -9.46
C CYS A 253 -2.54 -2.78 -8.57
N SER A 254 -1.99 -3.95 -8.92
CA SER A 254 -0.74 -4.41 -8.31
C SER A 254 0.43 -3.48 -8.72
N ALA A 255 1.35 -3.24 -7.80
CA ALA A 255 2.47 -2.31 -7.94
C ALA A 255 2.04 -0.87 -8.27
N GLU A 256 0.94 -0.42 -7.67
CA GLU A 256 0.24 0.82 -8.02
C GLU A 256 1.04 2.13 -8.00
N ILE A 257 2.23 2.22 -7.37
CA ILE A 257 3.09 3.43 -7.42
C ILE A 257 3.68 3.63 -8.82
N ASP A 258 3.85 2.58 -9.61
CA ASP A 258 4.31 2.72 -10.98
C ASP A 258 3.13 3.14 -11.87
N ILE A 259 3.15 4.39 -12.34
CA ILE A 259 2.13 5.01 -13.21
C ILE A 259 1.91 4.19 -14.48
N SER A 260 2.93 3.51 -15.00
CA SER A 260 2.84 2.68 -16.21
C SER A 260 1.95 1.44 -16.05
N ARG A 261 1.79 0.92 -14.82
CA ARG A 261 1.02 -0.30 -14.56
C ARG A 261 -0.44 -0.16 -15.00
N THR A 262 -0.96 -1.23 -15.60
CA THR A 262 -2.36 -1.34 -16.04
C THR A 262 -3.29 -1.30 -14.84
N ARG A 263 -4.20 -0.33 -14.83
CA ARG A 263 -5.21 -0.11 -13.78
C ARG A 263 -6.44 -0.97 -14.04
N TRP A 264 -7.22 -1.27 -13.00
CA TRP A 264 -8.48 -2.02 -13.18
C TRP A 264 -9.49 -1.31 -14.08
N ASN A 265 -9.46 0.03 -14.12
CA ASN A 265 -10.23 0.82 -15.09
C ASN A 265 -9.81 0.59 -16.54
N GLU A 266 -8.54 0.24 -16.78
CA GLU A 266 -8.02 -0.04 -18.13
C GLU A 266 -8.30 -1.48 -18.53
N ARG A 267 -8.20 -2.43 -17.58
CA ARG A 267 -8.48 -3.85 -17.80
C ARG A 267 -9.30 -4.44 -16.64
N PRO A 268 -10.64 -4.36 -16.70
CA PRO A 268 -11.54 -4.86 -15.64
C PRO A 268 -11.44 -6.37 -15.40
N THR A 269 -11.04 -7.14 -16.42
CA THR A 269 -10.91 -8.60 -16.36
C THR A 269 -9.88 -9.08 -15.33
N ILE A 270 -8.94 -8.22 -14.91
CA ILE A 270 -8.01 -8.50 -13.79
C ILE A 270 -8.77 -8.87 -12.50
N LEU A 271 -9.98 -8.33 -12.31
CA LEU A 271 -10.80 -8.60 -11.12
C LEU A 271 -11.60 -9.90 -11.22
N VAL A 272 -11.73 -10.49 -12.40
CA VAL A 272 -12.63 -11.64 -12.65
C VAL A 272 -12.25 -12.88 -11.83
N PRO A 273 -10.96 -13.29 -11.74
CA PRO A 273 -10.56 -14.39 -10.87
C PRO A 273 -10.99 -14.19 -9.41
N LEU A 274 -10.93 -12.95 -8.92
CA LEU A 274 -11.33 -12.60 -7.55
C LEU A 274 -12.85 -12.70 -7.36
N ILE A 275 -13.63 -12.22 -8.33
CA ILE A 275 -15.10 -12.32 -8.31
C ILE A 275 -15.52 -13.79 -8.32
N LEU A 276 -14.96 -14.61 -9.23
CA LEU A 276 -15.26 -16.04 -9.29
C LEU A 276 -14.81 -16.79 -8.04
N GLY A 277 -13.62 -16.46 -7.52
CA GLY A 277 -13.12 -17.02 -6.27
C GLY A 277 -14.03 -16.71 -5.08
N ASN A 278 -14.52 -15.48 -4.98
CA ASN A 278 -15.48 -15.08 -3.94
C ASN A 278 -16.80 -15.85 -4.05
N ILE A 279 -17.33 -16.03 -5.26
CA ILE A 279 -18.56 -16.81 -5.50
C ILE A 279 -18.37 -18.26 -5.03
N LYS A 280 -17.21 -18.85 -5.33
CA LYS A 280 -16.88 -20.24 -4.97
C LYS A 280 -16.70 -20.43 -3.47
N VAL A 281 -16.03 -19.49 -2.79
CA VAL A 281 -15.61 -19.65 -1.39
C VAL A 281 -16.65 -19.15 -0.40
N TYR A 282 -17.39 -18.09 -0.72
CA TYR A 282 -18.27 -17.43 0.24
C TYR A 282 -19.75 -17.70 -0.03
N PRO A 283 -20.60 -17.72 1.01
CA PRO A 283 -22.05 -17.63 0.83
C PRO A 283 -22.47 -16.21 0.44
N SER A 284 -23.73 -16.03 0.07
CA SER A 284 -24.32 -14.70 -0.11
C SER A 284 -24.30 -13.87 1.17
N ASN A 285 -24.16 -12.55 1.06
CA ASN A 285 -24.10 -11.58 2.16
C ASN A 285 -22.91 -11.79 3.11
N ALA A 286 -21.79 -12.32 2.59
CA ALA A 286 -20.58 -12.54 3.37
C ALA A 286 -19.92 -11.24 3.85
N HIS A 287 -20.13 -10.12 3.15
CA HIS A 287 -19.70 -8.79 3.58
C HIS A 287 -20.23 -8.47 4.98
N GLU A 288 -21.56 -8.41 5.14
CA GLU A 288 -22.22 -8.06 6.41
C GLU A 288 -21.79 -9.01 7.53
N THR A 289 -21.84 -10.32 7.27
CA THR A 289 -21.47 -11.35 8.25
C THR A 289 -20.05 -11.17 8.79
N LYS A 290 -19.05 -10.96 7.90
CA LYS A 290 -17.65 -10.77 8.31
C LYS A 290 -17.46 -9.46 9.07
N PHE A 291 -18.10 -8.39 8.62
CA PHE A 291 -18.00 -7.09 9.27
C PHE A 291 -18.57 -7.14 10.70
N GLU A 292 -19.76 -7.73 10.86
CA GLU A 292 -20.42 -7.91 12.16
C GLU A 292 -19.61 -8.81 13.10
N GLN A 293 -19.05 -9.91 12.59
CA GLN A 293 -18.20 -10.80 13.37
C GLN A 293 -16.98 -10.06 13.95
N GLY A 294 -16.21 -9.36 13.12
CA GLY A 294 -15.04 -8.60 13.59
C GLY A 294 -15.41 -7.49 14.57
N LEU A 295 -16.59 -6.86 14.39
CA LEU A 295 -17.09 -5.86 15.32
C LEU A 295 -17.47 -6.46 16.68
N ARG A 296 -18.07 -7.66 16.68
CA ARG A 296 -18.42 -8.39 17.90
C ARG A 296 -17.17 -8.81 18.66
N GLU A 297 -16.20 -9.44 17.98
CA GLU A 297 -14.92 -9.87 18.58
C GLU A 297 -14.16 -8.69 19.21
N ALA A 298 -14.09 -7.55 18.52
CA ALA A 298 -13.48 -6.34 19.05
C ALA A 298 -14.18 -5.82 20.32
N LYS A 299 -15.53 -5.82 20.34
CA LYS A 299 -16.34 -5.36 21.49
C LYS A 299 -16.20 -6.29 22.69
N GLU A 300 -16.27 -7.60 22.47
CA GLU A 300 -16.08 -8.60 23.53
C GLU A 300 -14.67 -8.48 24.12
N LYS A 301 -13.66 -8.29 23.26
CA LYS A 301 -12.27 -8.11 23.72
C LYS A 301 -12.09 -6.81 24.51
N GLU A 302 -12.71 -5.71 24.09
CA GLU A 302 -12.73 -4.47 24.86
C GLU A 302 -13.33 -4.71 26.26
N GLN A 303 -14.48 -5.38 26.35
CA GLN A 303 -15.16 -5.66 27.61
C GLN A 303 -14.33 -6.54 28.55
N ASP A 304 -13.68 -7.60 28.03
CA ASP A 304 -12.76 -8.45 28.78
C ASP A 304 -11.60 -7.64 29.37
N ILE A 305 -10.92 -6.87 28.53
CA ILE A 305 -9.77 -6.04 28.91
C ILE A 305 -10.18 -5.06 30.02
N LEU A 306 -11.28 -4.34 29.84
CA LEU A 306 -11.73 -3.36 30.82
C LEU A 306 -12.09 -4.02 32.15
N SER A 307 -12.77 -5.16 32.12
CA SER A 307 -13.16 -5.91 33.32
C SER A 307 -11.95 -6.43 34.09
N ARG A 308 -10.94 -6.95 33.39
CA ARG A 308 -9.69 -7.42 34.02
C ARG A 308 -8.85 -6.29 34.57
N LEU A 309 -8.75 -5.16 33.86
CA LEU A 309 -8.03 -3.99 34.35
C LEU A 309 -8.65 -3.44 35.63
N GLN A 310 -9.98 -3.46 35.77
CA GLN A 310 -10.66 -2.98 36.98
C GLN A 310 -10.29 -3.80 38.24
N LYS A 311 -9.93 -5.08 38.09
CA LYS A 311 -9.50 -5.97 39.19
C LYS A 311 -8.06 -5.70 39.66
N LEU A 312 -7.27 -4.92 38.92
CA LEU A 312 -5.89 -4.59 39.28
C LEU A 312 -5.81 -3.41 40.25
N SER A 313 -4.67 -3.27 40.94
CA SER A 313 -4.35 -2.04 41.69
C SER A 313 -4.36 -0.82 40.75
N GLY A 314 -5.07 0.24 41.18
CA GLY A 314 -5.34 1.43 40.36
C GLY A 314 -6.27 1.16 39.16
N GLY A 315 -7.05 0.08 39.21
CA GLY A 315 -7.77 -0.49 38.06
C GLY A 315 -8.72 0.46 37.35
N ARG A 316 -9.50 1.26 38.09
CA ARG A 316 -10.42 2.27 37.49
C ARG A 316 -9.68 3.26 36.58
N ALA A 317 -8.52 3.75 37.02
CA ALA A 317 -7.71 4.69 36.23
C ALA A 317 -7.07 4.01 35.00
N LYS A 318 -6.61 2.76 35.15
CA LYS A 318 -6.07 1.95 34.04
C LYS A 318 -7.15 1.68 32.99
N ALA A 319 -8.34 1.24 33.41
CA ALA A 319 -9.48 0.99 32.53
C ALA A 319 -9.93 2.26 31.80
N LYS A 320 -10.00 3.42 32.48
CA LYS A 320 -10.32 4.71 31.83
C LYS A 320 -9.30 5.09 30.75
N LYS A 321 -8.01 4.88 31.01
CA LYS A 321 -6.94 5.13 30.02
C LYS A 321 -7.02 4.16 28.84
N ALA A 322 -7.27 2.88 29.11
CA ALA A 322 -7.44 1.86 28.08
C ALA A 322 -8.64 2.16 27.18
N LYS A 323 -9.83 2.40 27.76
CA LYS A 323 -11.03 2.76 27.00
C LYS A 323 -10.81 3.95 26.07
N ARG A 324 -10.10 4.98 26.55
CA ARG A 324 -9.72 6.13 25.72
C ARG A 324 -8.81 5.73 24.56
N ALA A 325 -7.75 4.97 24.82
CA ALA A 325 -6.83 4.55 23.78
C ALA A 325 -7.53 3.65 22.73
N ILE A 326 -8.41 2.74 23.18
CA ILE A 326 -9.22 1.88 22.30
C ILE A 326 -10.15 2.73 21.43
N SER A 327 -10.83 3.72 22.01
CA SER A 327 -11.68 4.61 21.24
C SER A 327 -10.89 5.42 20.20
N VAL A 328 -9.70 5.94 20.55
CA VAL A 328 -8.84 6.65 19.58
C VAL A 328 -8.35 5.71 18.48
N LEU A 329 -7.95 4.48 18.82
CA LEU A 329 -7.60 3.45 17.85
C LEU A 329 -8.75 3.25 16.86
N ARG A 330 -9.95 2.95 17.37
CA ARG A 330 -11.11 2.62 16.53
C ARG A 330 -11.58 3.80 15.68
N ASN A 331 -11.48 5.02 16.18
CA ASN A 331 -11.86 6.22 15.44
C ASN A 331 -10.87 6.56 14.31
N TYR A 332 -9.56 6.31 14.49
CA TYR A 332 -8.52 6.84 13.59
C TYR A 332 -7.72 5.80 12.80
N ALA A 333 -7.77 4.52 13.17
CA ALA A 333 -6.98 3.48 12.50
C ALA A 333 -7.33 3.33 11.00
N GLY A 334 -8.60 3.41 10.64
CA GLY A 334 -9.04 3.23 9.25
C GLY A 334 -8.51 4.30 8.29
N TYR A 335 -8.24 5.51 8.79
CA TYR A 335 -7.76 6.62 7.96
C TYR A 335 -6.36 6.39 7.36
N ARG A 336 -5.54 5.50 7.96
CA ARG A 336 -4.12 5.35 7.59
C ARG A 336 -3.87 5.05 6.11
N GLU A 337 -4.78 4.29 5.48
CA GLU A 337 -4.67 3.87 4.08
C GLU A 337 -5.16 4.95 3.09
N PHE A 338 -5.84 5.98 3.59
CA PHE A 338 -6.52 6.97 2.76
C PHE A 338 -5.56 7.93 2.06
N ASN A 339 -4.42 8.25 2.67
CA ASN A 339 -3.37 9.05 2.03
C ASN A 339 -2.81 8.32 0.80
N LYS A 340 -2.60 6.99 0.90
CA LYS A 340 -2.15 6.18 -0.22
C LYS A 340 -3.21 6.10 -1.31
N TYR A 341 -4.47 5.88 -0.96
CA TYR A 341 -5.60 5.92 -1.89
C TYR A 341 -5.65 7.23 -2.68
N THR A 342 -5.51 8.38 -1.99
CA THR A 342 -5.55 9.71 -2.62
C THR A 342 -4.38 9.89 -3.59
N LEU A 343 -3.18 9.43 -3.23
CA LEU A 343 -2.02 9.48 -4.11
C LEU A 343 -2.23 8.65 -5.39
N ILE A 344 -2.76 7.43 -5.27
CA ILE A 344 -3.01 6.57 -6.44
C ILE A 344 -4.13 7.11 -7.32
N TRP A 345 -5.16 7.71 -6.73
CA TRP A 345 -6.16 8.44 -7.51
C TRP A 345 -5.51 9.60 -8.28
N TYR A 346 -4.63 10.36 -7.64
CA TYR A 346 -3.89 11.42 -8.33
C TYR A 346 -3.03 10.91 -9.48
N GLU A 347 -2.25 9.85 -9.26
CA GLU A 347 -1.46 9.20 -10.31
C GLU A 347 -2.35 8.73 -11.47
N TRP A 348 -3.56 8.22 -11.21
CA TRP A 348 -4.53 7.89 -12.24
C TRP A 348 -5.02 9.11 -13.04
N VAL A 349 -5.31 10.23 -12.37
CA VAL A 349 -5.64 11.49 -13.06
C VAL A 349 -4.51 11.89 -13.99
N ILE A 350 -3.26 11.86 -13.51
CA ILE A 350 -2.08 12.22 -14.29
C ILE A 350 -1.87 11.25 -15.45
N LYS A 351 -1.98 9.93 -15.20
CA LYS A 351 -1.86 8.90 -16.23
C LYS A 351 -2.80 9.17 -17.41
N LYS A 352 -4.07 9.49 -17.14
CA LYS A 352 -5.04 9.81 -18.20
C LYS A 352 -4.59 10.98 -19.08
N VAL A 353 -3.97 12.01 -18.52
CA VAL A 353 -3.47 13.14 -19.32
C VAL A 353 -2.20 12.75 -20.08
N ILE A 354 -1.27 12.03 -19.44
CA ILE A 354 -0.05 11.53 -20.08
C ILE A 354 -0.39 10.63 -21.27
N MET A 355 -1.38 9.75 -21.15
CA MET A 355 -1.78 8.84 -22.24
C MET A 355 -2.38 9.58 -23.44
N LYS A 356 -3.12 10.67 -23.22
CA LYS A 356 -3.57 11.54 -24.33
C LYS A 356 -2.41 12.18 -25.07
N GLU A 357 -1.36 12.60 -24.34
CA GLU A 357 -0.15 13.11 -24.98
C GLU A 357 0.62 11.99 -25.69
N ALA A 358 0.65 10.77 -25.15
CA ALA A 358 1.26 9.62 -25.80
C ALA A 358 0.64 9.36 -27.18
N GLU A 359 -0.69 9.37 -27.29
CA GLU A 359 -1.41 9.24 -28.57
C GLU A 359 -0.98 10.33 -29.58
N ARG A 360 -0.79 11.57 -29.12
CA ARG A 360 -0.34 12.68 -29.99
C ARG A 360 1.09 12.48 -30.46
N LEU A 361 1.99 12.05 -29.58
CA LEU A 361 3.38 11.77 -29.93
C LEU A 361 3.48 10.60 -30.93
N VAL A 362 2.59 9.61 -30.85
CA VAL A 362 2.46 8.55 -31.87
C VAL A 362 2.03 9.14 -33.21
N LEU A 363 0.99 9.98 -33.24
CA LEU A 363 0.51 10.63 -34.48
C LEU A 363 1.57 11.52 -35.13
N GLN A 364 2.45 12.12 -34.34
CA GLN A 364 3.59 12.92 -34.82
C GLN A 364 4.78 12.06 -35.27
N GLY A 365 4.73 10.74 -35.07
CA GLY A 365 5.83 9.82 -35.38
C GLY A 365 7.04 9.95 -34.47
N LEU A 366 6.90 10.58 -33.30
CA LEU A 366 7.98 10.73 -32.32
C LEU A 366 8.18 9.44 -31.51
N ILE A 367 7.09 8.74 -31.20
CA ILE A 367 7.10 7.40 -30.59
C ILE A 367 6.29 6.42 -31.43
N LYS A 368 6.51 5.10 -31.24
CA LYS A 368 5.89 4.06 -32.08
C LYS A 368 4.56 3.58 -31.50
N GLU A 369 4.47 3.51 -30.18
CA GLU A 369 3.27 3.06 -29.46
C GLU A 369 3.07 3.90 -28.19
N PRO A 370 1.84 4.05 -27.67
CA PRO A 370 1.60 4.91 -26.50
C PRO A 370 2.43 4.54 -25.26
N GLY A 371 2.73 3.26 -25.06
CA GLY A 371 3.54 2.77 -23.94
C GLY A 371 5.00 3.23 -23.94
N ASP A 372 5.53 3.65 -25.09
CA ASP A 372 6.89 4.19 -25.22
C ASP A 372 7.12 5.40 -24.30
N ILE A 373 6.06 6.17 -24.01
CA ILE A 373 6.13 7.38 -23.19
C ILE A 373 6.68 7.10 -21.77
N PHE A 374 6.45 5.90 -21.23
CA PHE A 374 6.89 5.53 -19.88
C PHE A 374 8.41 5.33 -19.78
N TYR A 375 9.09 5.16 -20.91
CA TYR A 375 10.55 5.02 -20.98
C TYR A 375 11.28 6.36 -21.12
N LEU A 376 10.56 7.47 -21.11
CA LEU A 376 11.12 8.82 -20.95
C LEU A 376 11.15 9.18 -19.45
N GLU A 377 12.18 9.91 -19.02
CA GLU A 377 12.16 10.54 -17.71
C GLU A 377 11.22 11.75 -17.70
N TYR A 378 10.77 12.18 -16.53
CA TYR A 378 9.79 13.25 -16.38
C TYR A 378 10.22 14.56 -17.07
N GLU A 379 11.48 14.98 -16.90
CA GLU A 379 12.00 16.20 -17.55
C GLU A 379 12.27 16.00 -19.05
N GLU A 380 12.62 14.78 -19.47
CA GLU A 380 12.80 14.48 -20.89
C GLU A 380 11.45 14.51 -21.62
N LEU A 381 10.39 13.97 -21.02
CA LEU A 381 9.04 14.07 -21.56
C LEU A 381 8.62 15.54 -21.72
N ARG A 382 9.00 16.39 -20.75
CA ARG A 382 8.77 17.84 -20.84
C ARG A 382 9.45 18.46 -22.04
N GLU A 383 10.73 18.17 -22.23
CA GLU A 383 11.49 18.71 -23.34
C GLU A 383 11.04 18.13 -24.69
N VAL A 384 10.65 16.86 -24.76
CA VAL A 384 10.09 16.24 -25.97
C VAL A 384 8.80 16.95 -26.40
N ILE A 385 7.86 17.19 -25.47
CA ILE A 385 6.61 17.89 -25.75
C ILE A 385 6.87 19.34 -26.18
N LYS A 386 7.80 20.03 -25.51
CA LYS A 386 8.12 21.43 -25.78
C LYS A 386 8.88 21.63 -27.10
N ALA A 387 9.88 20.80 -27.38
CA ALA A 387 10.74 20.90 -28.55
C ALA A 387 10.18 20.14 -29.77
N ASN A 388 9.17 19.31 -29.57
CA ASN A 388 8.59 18.42 -30.58
C ASN A 388 9.65 17.57 -31.29
N LYS A 389 10.60 17.03 -30.51
CA LYS A 389 11.74 16.28 -31.00
C LYS A 389 12.13 15.21 -29.99
N LEU A 390 12.41 14.01 -30.49
CA LEU A 390 12.87 12.89 -29.70
C LEU A 390 13.90 12.08 -30.49
N ASP A 391 15.00 11.71 -29.84
CA ASP A 391 15.85 10.61 -30.30
C ASP A 391 15.29 9.29 -29.74
N TYR A 392 14.66 8.50 -30.60
CA TYR A 392 13.99 7.26 -30.22
C TYR A 392 14.97 6.20 -29.67
N SER A 393 16.27 6.31 -29.94
CA SER A 393 17.27 5.36 -29.44
C SER A 393 17.33 5.30 -27.91
N ILE A 394 16.97 6.39 -27.22
CA ILE A 394 16.89 6.45 -25.75
C ILE A 394 15.81 5.49 -25.23
N ILE A 395 14.64 5.46 -25.88
CA ILE A 395 13.53 4.59 -25.51
C ILE A 395 13.91 3.13 -25.74
N GLN A 396 14.51 2.83 -26.90
CA GLN A 396 14.94 1.47 -27.23
C GLN A 396 15.94 0.94 -26.18
N LYS A 397 16.97 1.73 -25.86
CA LYS A 397 17.95 1.36 -24.84
C LYS A 397 17.29 1.12 -23.48
N ARG A 398 16.34 1.95 -23.06
CA ARG A 398 15.68 1.79 -21.76
C ARG A 398 14.72 0.62 -21.71
N LYS A 399 14.13 0.20 -22.83
CA LYS A 399 13.41 -1.07 -22.94
C LYS A 399 14.36 -2.25 -22.70
N GLU A 400 15.52 -2.25 -23.35
CA GLU A 400 16.57 -3.27 -23.15
C GLU A 400 17.08 -3.31 -21.69
N ASP A 401 17.35 -2.13 -21.09
CA ASP A 401 17.74 -2.03 -19.68
C ASP A 401 16.64 -2.56 -18.74
N TYR A 402 15.36 -2.26 -19.04
CA TYR A 402 14.22 -2.71 -18.23
C TYR A 402 14.11 -4.24 -18.19
N GLU A 403 14.30 -4.92 -19.33
CA GLU A 403 14.31 -6.40 -19.39
C GLU A 403 15.41 -7.03 -18.53
N ILE A 404 16.55 -6.35 -18.39
CA ILE A 404 17.62 -6.76 -17.47
C ILE A 404 17.17 -6.50 -16.04
N TYR A 405 16.63 -5.31 -15.77
CA TYR A 405 16.20 -4.89 -14.44
C TYR A 405 15.12 -5.79 -13.87
N GLU A 406 14.14 -6.26 -14.65
CA GLU A 406 13.10 -7.18 -14.16
C GLU A 406 13.67 -8.46 -13.54
N LYS A 407 14.83 -8.92 -14.01
CA LYS A 407 15.50 -10.14 -13.51
C LYS A 407 16.31 -9.90 -12.23
N LEU A 408 16.48 -8.64 -11.81
CA LEU A 408 17.25 -8.30 -10.62
C LEU A 408 16.39 -8.31 -9.36
N THR A 409 16.94 -8.85 -8.28
CA THR A 409 16.39 -8.71 -6.93
C THR A 409 16.97 -7.47 -6.26
N PRO A 410 16.16 -6.47 -5.87
CA PRO A 410 16.69 -5.26 -5.27
C PRO A 410 17.18 -5.49 -3.84
N PRO A 411 18.41 -5.07 -3.49
CA PRO A 411 18.89 -5.11 -2.12
C PRO A 411 18.13 -4.12 -1.22
N ARG A 412 18.02 -4.45 0.07
CA ARG A 412 17.43 -3.55 1.09
C ARG A 412 18.35 -2.37 1.42
N VAL A 413 19.66 -2.62 1.43
CA VAL A 413 20.71 -1.64 1.70
C VAL A 413 21.84 -1.86 0.70
N ILE A 414 22.19 -0.80 -0.02
CA ILE A 414 23.29 -0.76 -0.99
C ILE A 414 24.11 0.49 -0.73
N THR A 415 25.43 0.40 -0.88
CA THR A 415 26.35 1.54 -0.82
C THR A 415 26.44 2.23 -2.19
N SER A 416 27.03 3.43 -2.24
CA SER A 416 27.16 4.20 -3.48
C SER A 416 28.10 3.58 -4.53
N ASP A 417 28.97 2.65 -4.12
CA ASP A 417 29.85 1.87 -5.00
C ASP A 417 29.27 0.49 -5.37
N GLY A 418 28.04 0.19 -4.92
CA GLY A 418 27.31 -1.02 -5.31
C GLY A 418 27.46 -2.22 -4.36
N GLU A 419 28.15 -2.07 -3.22
CA GLU A 419 28.20 -3.12 -2.20
C GLU A 419 26.82 -3.36 -1.59
N ILE A 420 26.36 -4.62 -1.63
CA ILE A 420 25.09 -5.04 -1.01
C ILE A 420 25.35 -5.42 0.44
N ILE A 421 24.72 -4.72 1.37
CA ILE A 421 24.78 -5.05 2.81
C ILE A 421 23.53 -5.83 3.18
N SER A 422 23.68 -7.13 3.38
CA SER A 422 22.59 -8.03 3.73
C SER A 422 22.60 -8.44 5.21
N SER A 423 21.55 -9.15 5.62
CA SER A 423 21.48 -9.82 6.93
C SER A 423 20.66 -11.10 6.81
N GLN A 424 20.81 -11.99 7.80
CA GLN A 424 20.07 -13.25 7.91
C GLN A 424 19.30 -13.29 9.23
N TYR A 425 18.29 -14.15 9.30
CA TYR A 425 17.59 -14.43 10.56
C TYR A 425 18.46 -15.25 11.50
N ASP A 426 18.30 -15.02 12.81
CA ASP A 426 18.82 -15.94 13.82
C ASP A 426 17.94 -17.19 13.86
N ILE A 427 18.42 -18.26 13.24
CA ILE A 427 17.74 -19.55 13.14
C ILE A 427 18.15 -20.52 14.26
N SER A 428 18.91 -20.09 15.26
CA SER A 428 19.38 -20.98 16.34
C SER A 428 18.26 -21.55 17.21
N LYS A 429 17.05 -20.99 17.14
CA LYS A 429 15.88 -21.34 17.97
C LYS A 429 14.66 -21.82 17.18
N ILE A 430 14.82 -22.12 15.89
CA ILE A 430 13.73 -22.68 15.08
C ILE A 430 13.97 -24.19 14.86
N PRO A 431 12.91 -25.00 14.74
CA PRO A 431 13.03 -26.43 14.43
C PRO A 431 13.78 -26.67 13.11
N GLU A 432 14.44 -27.82 13.00
CA GLU A 432 15.06 -28.27 11.76
C GLU A 432 14.01 -28.37 10.64
N GLY A 433 14.32 -27.83 9.46
CA GLY A 433 13.40 -27.76 8.33
C GLY A 433 12.39 -26.59 8.35
N ALA A 434 12.37 -25.75 9.39
CA ALA A 434 11.51 -24.58 9.44
C ALA A 434 12.11 -23.39 8.67
N LEU A 435 11.27 -22.67 7.92
CA LEU A 435 11.62 -21.38 7.32
C LEU A 435 11.32 -20.26 8.33
N ALA A 436 12.37 -19.59 8.83
CA ALA A 436 12.18 -18.42 9.69
C ALA A 436 11.70 -17.22 8.88
N GLY A 437 10.81 -16.42 9.45
CA GLY A 437 10.42 -15.12 8.93
C GLY A 437 10.01 -14.17 10.06
N VAL A 438 9.46 -13.01 9.69
CA VAL A 438 8.94 -12.03 10.64
C VAL A 438 7.49 -12.38 10.97
N PRO A 439 7.16 -12.67 12.25
CA PRO A 439 5.77 -12.85 12.64
C PRO A 439 5.05 -11.50 12.59
N VAL A 440 3.95 -11.41 11.83
CA VAL A 440 3.20 -10.16 11.68
C VAL A 440 1.75 -10.26 12.15
N SER A 441 1.15 -11.45 12.12
CA SER A 441 -0.18 -11.71 12.66
C SER A 441 -0.18 -13.07 13.35
N ALA A 442 -0.75 -13.13 14.55
CA ALA A 442 -0.67 -14.29 15.43
C ALA A 442 -1.69 -15.38 15.05
N GLY A 443 -1.29 -16.64 15.23
CA GLY A 443 -2.15 -17.82 15.12
C GLY A 443 -1.39 -19.01 14.55
N ILE A 444 -2.06 -20.16 14.50
CA ILE A 444 -1.51 -21.42 13.98
C ILE A 444 -2.56 -22.01 13.06
N ILE A 445 -2.18 -22.26 11.80
CA ILE A 445 -3.03 -22.84 10.77
C ILE A 445 -2.21 -23.83 9.94
N GLU A 446 -2.91 -24.76 9.32
CA GLU A 446 -2.38 -25.67 8.30
C GLU A 446 -3.31 -25.58 7.08
N GLY A 447 -2.74 -25.64 5.89
CA GLY A 447 -3.46 -25.47 4.65
C GLY A 447 -2.54 -25.66 3.44
N ARG A 448 -3.13 -25.74 2.26
CA ARG A 448 -2.35 -25.86 1.01
C ARG A 448 -1.65 -24.55 0.71
N ALA A 449 -0.34 -24.61 0.47
CA ALA A 449 0.41 -23.45 -0.01
C ALA A 449 0.00 -23.13 -1.46
N ARG A 450 -0.52 -21.94 -1.70
CA ARG A 450 -0.91 -21.45 -3.03
C ARG A 450 -0.02 -20.29 -3.42
N ILE A 451 0.88 -20.54 -4.37
CA ILE A 451 1.83 -19.54 -4.89
C ILE A 451 1.15 -18.74 -6.00
N ILE A 452 0.98 -17.43 -5.79
CA ILE A 452 0.39 -16.51 -6.76
C ILE A 452 1.29 -15.28 -6.85
N LEU A 453 1.93 -15.09 -8.00
CA LEU A 453 2.87 -13.96 -8.22
C LEU A 453 2.18 -12.76 -8.86
N ILE A 454 1.13 -12.99 -9.64
CA ILE A 454 0.30 -11.95 -10.27
C ILE A 454 -1.17 -12.20 -9.93
N ILE A 455 -1.94 -11.14 -9.70
CA ILE A 455 -3.31 -11.23 -9.20
C ILE A 455 -4.26 -11.85 -10.23
N GLU A 456 -3.91 -11.76 -11.52
CA GLU A 456 -4.62 -12.37 -12.64
C GLU A 456 -4.64 -13.91 -12.56
N ASP A 457 -3.62 -14.50 -11.92
CA ASP A 457 -3.53 -15.96 -11.71
C ASP A 457 -4.18 -16.40 -10.38
N ALA A 458 -4.91 -15.50 -9.70
CA ALA A 458 -5.48 -15.79 -8.40
C ALA A 458 -6.60 -16.83 -8.48
N ASN A 459 -6.22 -18.11 -8.33
CA ASN A 459 -7.13 -19.24 -8.16
C ASN A 459 -7.03 -19.75 -6.72
N ILE A 460 -7.82 -19.17 -5.83
CA ILE A 460 -7.86 -19.50 -4.41
C ILE A 460 -8.99 -20.49 -4.13
N GLU A 461 -8.73 -21.48 -3.28
CA GLU A 461 -9.78 -22.33 -2.69
C GLU A 461 -9.82 -22.17 -1.18
N GLU A 462 -10.93 -22.59 -0.58
CA GLU A 462 -11.07 -22.60 0.86
C GLU A 462 -9.94 -23.41 1.50
N GLY A 463 -9.24 -22.80 2.46
CA GLY A 463 -8.13 -23.45 3.15
C GLY A 463 -6.74 -23.12 2.60
N ASP A 464 -6.65 -22.39 1.49
CA ASP A 464 -5.36 -22.00 0.93
C ASP A 464 -4.62 -20.98 1.81
N ILE A 465 -3.30 -21.13 1.85
CA ILE A 465 -2.35 -20.17 2.40
C ILE A 465 -1.70 -19.46 1.22
N LEU A 466 -1.89 -18.14 1.11
CA LEU A 466 -1.29 -17.35 0.03
C LEU A 466 0.21 -17.23 0.24
N VAL A 467 0.98 -17.57 -0.80
CA VAL A 467 2.41 -17.34 -0.89
C VAL A 467 2.66 -16.41 -2.07
N THR A 468 3.26 -15.24 -1.83
CA THR A 468 3.53 -14.24 -2.88
C THR A 468 4.78 -13.40 -2.56
N THR A 469 5.26 -12.60 -3.50
CA THR A 469 6.46 -11.77 -3.28
C THR A 469 6.14 -10.56 -2.39
N PHE A 470 5.08 -9.83 -2.70
CA PHE A 470 4.64 -8.68 -1.93
C PHE A 470 3.12 -8.52 -2.03
N THR A 471 2.55 -7.70 -1.16
CA THR A 471 1.14 -7.34 -1.21
C THR A 471 1.00 -5.84 -1.09
N ASP A 472 0.09 -5.26 -1.85
CA ASP A 472 -0.35 -3.87 -1.72
C ASP A 472 -1.89 -3.84 -1.55
N PRO A 473 -2.53 -2.66 -1.43
CA PRO A 473 -3.98 -2.58 -1.29
C PRO A 473 -4.76 -3.41 -2.29
N SER A 474 -4.31 -3.53 -3.54
CA SER A 474 -5.02 -4.25 -4.60
C SER A 474 -5.21 -5.75 -4.32
N TRP A 475 -4.37 -6.34 -3.45
CA TRP A 475 -4.46 -7.74 -3.03
C TRP A 475 -5.51 -7.99 -1.96
N THR A 476 -6.07 -6.96 -1.32
CA THR A 476 -7.06 -7.09 -0.24
C THR A 476 -8.24 -8.00 -0.56
N PRO A 477 -8.81 -8.00 -1.78
CA PRO A 477 -9.89 -8.92 -2.09
C PRO A 477 -9.46 -10.40 -2.09
N VAL A 478 -8.16 -10.70 -2.28
CA VAL A 478 -7.61 -12.06 -2.10
C VAL A 478 -7.57 -12.45 -0.62
N PHE A 479 -7.30 -11.50 0.29
CA PHE A 479 -7.22 -11.75 1.74
C PHE A 479 -8.57 -12.19 2.31
N VAL A 480 -9.63 -11.63 1.71
CA VAL A 480 -10.85 -12.34 1.29
C VAL A 480 -10.85 -13.82 1.67
N SER A 481 -10.20 -14.62 0.82
CA SER A 481 -10.46 -16.04 0.59
C SER A 481 -9.41 -17.00 1.18
N ILE A 482 -8.42 -16.49 1.91
CA ILE A 482 -7.27 -17.29 2.39
C ILE A 482 -7.34 -17.57 3.89
N LYS A 483 -6.66 -18.62 4.36
CA LYS A 483 -6.51 -18.94 5.80
C LYS A 483 -5.21 -18.43 6.42
N GLY A 484 -4.22 -18.07 5.60
CA GLY A 484 -2.95 -17.52 6.06
C GLY A 484 -2.17 -16.84 4.96
N LEU A 485 -1.14 -16.08 5.34
CA LEU A 485 -0.32 -15.29 4.41
C LEU A 485 1.17 -15.52 4.64
N VAL A 486 1.91 -15.73 3.55
CA VAL A 486 3.37 -15.70 3.48
C VAL A 486 3.80 -14.73 2.37
N THR A 487 4.62 -13.73 2.69
CA THR A 487 5.20 -12.82 1.68
C THR A 487 6.72 -12.76 1.74
N GLU A 488 7.41 -12.69 0.60
CA GLU A 488 8.89 -12.55 0.55
C GLU A 488 9.41 -11.22 1.09
N VAL A 489 8.63 -10.15 0.94
CA VAL A 489 8.98 -8.83 1.44
C VAL A 489 7.84 -8.28 2.27
N GLY A 490 8.19 -7.67 3.41
CA GLY A 490 7.24 -7.06 4.31
C GLY A 490 7.81 -6.77 5.69
N GLY A 491 7.06 -6.00 6.46
CA GLY A 491 7.36 -5.72 7.86
C GLY A 491 6.11 -5.57 8.69
N MET A 492 6.27 -5.26 9.98
CA MET A 492 5.13 -5.23 10.92
C MET A 492 4.05 -4.19 10.56
N MET A 493 4.36 -3.19 9.72
CA MET A 493 3.42 -2.14 9.33
C MET A 493 3.10 -2.14 7.83
N THR A 494 3.55 -3.14 7.07
CA THR A 494 3.20 -3.23 5.64
C THR A 494 1.75 -3.65 5.46
N HIS A 495 1.19 -3.32 4.28
CA HIS A 495 -0.21 -3.55 3.96
C HIS A 495 -0.69 -4.97 4.31
N GLY A 496 -0.02 -6.02 3.80
CA GLY A 496 -0.42 -7.40 4.10
C GLY A 496 -0.38 -7.76 5.58
N ALA A 497 0.62 -7.28 6.32
CA ALA A 497 0.72 -7.47 7.77
C ALA A 497 -0.43 -6.80 8.54
N VAL A 498 -0.82 -5.61 8.08
CA VAL A 498 -1.93 -4.85 8.63
C VAL A 498 -3.26 -5.54 8.36
N VAL A 499 -3.52 -5.87 7.11
CA VAL A 499 -4.79 -6.44 6.66
C VAL A 499 -4.96 -7.86 7.19
N ALA A 500 -3.89 -8.65 7.27
CA ALA A 500 -3.92 -9.96 7.94
C ALA A 500 -4.40 -9.85 9.39
N ARG A 501 -3.96 -8.82 10.14
CA ARG A 501 -4.41 -8.59 11.52
C ARG A 501 -5.85 -8.11 11.60
N GLU A 502 -6.27 -7.23 10.68
CA GLU A 502 -7.65 -6.75 10.60
C GLU A 502 -8.63 -7.89 10.29
N TYR A 503 -8.22 -8.88 9.50
CA TYR A 503 -9.01 -10.08 9.21
C TYR A 503 -8.74 -11.26 10.15
N GLY A 504 -7.80 -11.15 11.11
CA GLY A 504 -7.45 -12.25 12.02
C GLY A 504 -6.72 -13.43 11.37
N LEU A 505 -6.06 -13.23 10.22
CA LEU A 505 -5.31 -14.24 9.48
C LEU A 505 -3.90 -14.40 10.06
N PRO A 506 -3.43 -15.61 10.40
CA PRO A 506 -2.03 -15.85 10.75
C PRO A 506 -1.11 -15.53 9.57
N ALA A 507 -0.02 -14.80 9.82
CA ALA A 507 0.82 -14.30 8.75
C ALA A 507 2.30 -14.15 9.14
N VAL A 508 3.16 -14.52 8.19
CA VAL A 508 4.62 -14.40 8.25
C VAL A 508 5.11 -13.66 7.01
N VAL A 509 6.06 -12.73 7.17
CA VAL A 509 6.66 -12.00 6.04
C VAL A 509 8.18 -12.11 6.06
N SER A 510 8.81 -11.90 4.91
CA SER A 510 10.25 -12.05 4.73
C SER A 510 10.77 -13.39 5.26
N PRO A 511 10.29 -14.55 4.79
CA PRO A 511 10.92 -15.81 5.12
C PRO A 511 12.38 -15.85 4.63
N SER A 512 13.20 -16.66 5.29
CA SER A 512 14.65 -16.74 5.12
C SER A 512 15.06 -17.10 3.70
N ILE A 513 14.19 -17.80 2.97
CA ILE A 513 14.19 -18.09 1.54
C ILE A 513 12.75 -18.51 1.18
N LEU A 514 12.18 -17.94 0.13
CA LEU A 514 11.36 -18.69 -0.83
C LEU A 514 12.22 -18.75 -2.10
N TYR A 515 12.18 -19.86 -2.82
CA TYR A 515 13.07 -20.30 -3.93
C TYR A 515 14.21 -21.23 -3.52
#